data_AF-A0A562JJF6-F1
#
_entry.id   AF-A0A562JJF6-F1
#
_cell.length_a   1.000
_cell.length_b   1.000
_cell.length_c   1.000
_cell.angle_alpha   90.00
_cell.angle_beta   90.00
_cell.angle_gamma   90.00
#
_symmetry.space_group_name_H-M   'P 1'
#
loop_
_entity.id
_entity.type
_entity.pdbx_description
1 polymer ?
#
loop_
_entity_poly.entity_id
_entity_poly.type
_entity_poly.pdbx_seq_one_letter_code
_entity_poly.pdbx_strand_id
1 'polypeptide(L)'
;MSAETIKKASAVYFTLLKEKVIDENSEHFQAYFDPDVRQTVLLLADESGTYIIESPKRIQLVVQPTGSVFATNFTHMKEKHKQIETKKHFHLISVVIMAFLASIDRNQAAKIRTKREGISYYALERRVNDLIMNWDAILKAKPAFGEEEKIDMKDVVTTWKYMEVDTDDYGAKKANRRTRIGLIASSMRLLETEGLIIILDRDDIPKVIPKQELFERIEYLYHDYDRYEMFKELMKTEEDEHAENPSN
;
A
#
# COMPACT_ATOMS: atom_id res chain seq x y z
N MET A 1 -10.72 19.72 -31.04
CA MET A 1 -9.56 18.84 -30.80
C MET A 1 -8.85 18.59 -32.11
N SER A 2 -7.54 18.86 -32.18
CA SER A 2 -6.72 18.54 -33.36
C SER A 2 -6.26 17.08 -33.32
N ALA A 3 -5.99 16.47 -34.48
CA ALA A 3 -5.44 15.12 -34.54
C ALA A 3 -4.06 15.01 -33.85
N GLU A 4 -3.30 16.09 -33.84
CA GLU A 4 -2.00 16.16 -33.16
C GLU A 4 -2.16 16.10 -31.63
N THR A 5 -3.15 16.81 -31.08
CA THR A 5 -3.49 16.78 -29.65
C THR A 5 -3.82 15.36 -29.19
N ILE A 6 -4.68 14.66 -29.95
CA ILE A 6 -5.09 13.28 -29.63
C ILE A 6 -3.88 12.35 -29.65
N LYS A 7 -2.98 12.51 -30.63
CA LYS A 7 -1.75 11.71 -30.72
C LYS A 7 -0.84 11.93 -29.52
N LYS A 8 -0.62 13.19 -29.10
CA LYS A 8 0.19 13.53 -27.93
C LYS A 8 -0.43 13.00 -26.64
N ALA A 9 -1.73 13.19 -26.45
CA ALA A 9 -2.46 12.70 -25.29
C ALA A 9 -2.42 11.17 -25.19
N SER A 10 -2.65 10.48 -26.31
CA SER A 10 -2.56 9.02 -26.38
C SER A 10 -1.15 8.55 -26.01
N ALA A 11 -0.10 9.21 -26.52
CA ALA A 11 1.28 8.86 -26.19
C ALA A 11 1.55 9.00 -24.68
N VAL A 12 1.13 10.11 -24.06
CA VAL A 12 1.27 10.31 -22.61
C VAL A 12 0.53 9.20 -21.84
N TYR A 13 -0.73 8.94 -22.20
CA TYR A 13 -1.56 7.95 -21.50
C TYR A 13 -1.03 6.51 -21.64
N PHE A 14 -0.58 6.10 -22.84
CA PHE A 14 0.00 4.77 -23.03
C PHE A 14 1.37 4.61 -22.37
N THR A 15 2.18 5.68 -22.31
CA THR A 15 3.41 5.67 -21.50
C THR A 15 3.06 5.51 -20.02
N LEU A 16 2.05 6.22 -19.52
CA LEU A 16 1.53 6.05 -18.16
C LEU A 16 1.02 4.63 -17.89
N LEU A 17 0.33 3.99 -18.83
CA LEU A 17 -0.10 2.59 -18.68
C LEU A 17 1.08 1.62 -18.55
N LYS A 18 2.17 1.88 -19.28
CA LYS A 18 3.36 1.04 -19.28
C LYS A 18 4.23 1.26 -18.05
N GLU A 19 4.48 2.52 -17.70
CA GLU A 19 5.48 2.93 -16.72
C GLU A 19 4.87 3.30 -15.37
N LYS A 20 3.56 3.53 -15.31
CA LYS A 20 2.76 3.94 -14.13
C LYS A 20 3.10 5.31 -13.56
N VAL A 21 4.31 5.80 -13.80
CA VAL A 21 4.85 7.06 -13.32
C VAL A 21 5.71 7.66 -14.44
N ILE A 22 5.48 8.93 -14.74
CA ILE A 22 6.31 9.74 -15.63
C ILE A 22 6.90 10.88 -14.80
N ASP A 23 8.22 11.05 -14.83
CA ASP A 23 8.91 12.13 -14.12
C ASP A 23 9.14 13.38 -14.98
N GLU A 24 9.51 14.48 -14.30
CA GLU A 24 9.73 15.81 -14.89
C GLU A 24 10.74 15.88 -16.03
N ASN A 25 11.66 14.92 -16.13
CA ASN A 25 12.68 14.87 -17.19
C ASN A 25 12.16 14.24 -18.49
N SER A 26 10.97 13.65 -18.47
CA SER A 26 10.34 13.06 -19.64
C SER A 26 9.69 14.13 -20.52
N GLU A 27 9.85 14.01 -21.84
CA GLU A 27 9.11 14.84 -22.80
C GLU A 27 7.59 14.68 -22.65
N HIS A 28 7.13 13.50 -22.23
CA HIS A 28 5.72 13.23 -21.97
C HIS A 28 5.18 14.01 -20.77
N PHE A 29 6.02 14.32 -19.77
CA PHE A 29 5.63 15.17 -18.65
C PHE A 29 5.35 16.59 -19.14
N GLN A 30 6.26 17.16 -19.93
CA GLN A 30 6.08 18.51 -20.49
C GLN A 30 4.86 18.57 -21.41
N ALA A 31 4.67 17.55 -22.26
CA ALA A 31 3.53 17.47 -23.15
C ALA A 31 2.18 17.39 -22.42
N TYR A 32 2.13 16.76 -21.24
CA TYR A 32 0.90 16.63 -20.46
C TYR A 32 0.34 17.99 -20.00
N PHE A 33 1.20 18.98 -19.71
CA PHE A 33 0.75 20.28 -19.19
C PHE A 33 0.23 21.24 -20.26
N ASP A 34 0.24 20.84 -21.54
CA ASP A 34 -0.61 21.49 -22.55
C ASP A 34 -2.09 21.27 -22.19
N PRO A 35 -2.92 22.32 -22.02
CA PRO A 35 -4.30 22.19 -21.56
C PRO A 35 -5.17 21.22 -22.38
N ASP A 36 -5.01 21.23 -23.71
CA ASP A 36 -5.81 20.37 -24.60
C ASP A 36 -5.37 18.91 -24.48
N VAL A 37 -4.06 18.68 -24.32
CA VAL A 37 -3.50 17.35 -24.09
C VAL A 37 -3.95 16.83 -22.73
N ARG A 38 -3.81 17.63 -21.67
CA ARG A 38 -4.22 17.30 -20.30
C ARG A 38 -5.67 16.86 -20.25
N GLN A 39 -6.58 17.66 -20.80
CA GLN A 39 -8.01 17.35 -20.81
C GLN A 39 -8.30 16.04 -21.54
N THR A 40 -7.61 15.78 -22.64
CA THR A 40 -7.76 14.54 -23.40
C THR A 40 -7.23 13.33 -22.62
N VAL A 41 -6.10 13.46 -21.92
CA VAL A 41 -5.55 12.39 -21.05
C VAL A 41 -6.50 12.09 -19.89
N LEU A 42 -7.07 13.12 -19.26
CA LEU A 42 -8.05 12.95 -18.18
C LEU A 42 -9.32 12.23 -18.67
N LEU A 43 -9.79 12.53 -19.88
CA LEU A 43 -10.91 11.82 -20.51
C LEU A 43 -10.58 10.34 -20.73
N LEU A 44 -9.39 10.02 -21.27
CA LEU A 44 -8.95 8.63 -21.44
C LEU A 44 -8.84 7.89 -20.09
N ALA A 45 -8.37 8.60 -19.06
CA ALA A 45 -8.26 8.04 -17.72
C ALA A 45 -9.64 7.69 -17.15
N ASP A 46 -10.62 8.59 -17.28
CA ASP A 46 -12.00 8.36 -16.80
C ASP A 46 -12.67 7.18 -17.51
N GLU A 47 -12.64 7.16 -18.84
CA GLU A 47 -13.24 6.09 -19.68
C GLU A 47 -12.63 4.71 -19.41
N SER A 48 -11.38 4.66 -18.97
CA SER A 48 -10.68 3.41 -18.62
C SER A 48 -10.84 3.00 -17.15
N GLY A 49 -11.49 3.83 -16.33
CA GLY A 49 -11.57 3.68 -14.88
C GLY A 49 -10.17 3.76 -14.24
N THR A 50 -9.42 4.81 -14.54
CA THR A 50 -8.14 5.13 -13.89
C THR A 50 -8.15 6.56 -13.35
N TYR A 51 -7.21 6.88 -12.47
CA TYR A 51 -6.95 8.21 -11.94
C TYR A 51 -5.57 8.68 -12.39
N ILE A 52 -5.49 9.98 -12.70
CA ILE A 52 -4.23 10.68 -12.89
C ILE A 52 -3.92 11.45 -11.60
N ILE A 53 -2.80 11.11 -10.98
CA ILE A 53 -2.27 11.84 -9.83
C ILE A 53 -1.20 12.78 -10.35
N GLU A 54 -1.43 14.07 -10.16
CA GLU A 54 -0.49 15.11 -10.52
C GLU A 54 0.32 15.52 -9.28
N SER A 55 1.63 15.55 -9.43
CA SER A 55 2.56 16.05 -8.42
C SER A 55 3.56 16.98 -9.10
N PRO A 56 4.24 17.89 -8.36
CA PRO A 56 5.10 18.91 -8.97
C PRO A 56 6.18 18.35 -9.91
N LYS A 57 6.61 17.11 -9.71
CA LYS A 57 7.70 16.47 -10.45
C LYS A 57 7.32 15.16 -11.15
N ARG A 58 6.05 14.74 -11.04
CA ARG A 58 5.58 13.44 -11.50
C ARG A 58 4.11 13.46 -11.89
N ILE A 59 3.77 12.63 -12.87
CA ILE A 59 2.40 12.26 -13.19
C ILE A 59 2.29 10.76 -13.00
N GLN A 60 1.26 10.30 -12.30
CA GLN A 60 1.07 8.88 -12.01
C GLN A 60 -0.30 8.40 -12.49
N LEU A 61 -0.36 7.13 -12.89
CA LEU A 61 -1.60 6.45 -13.22
C LEU A 61 -1.91 5.40 -12.16
N VAL A 62 -3.12 5.45 -11.62
CA VAL A 62 -3.63 4.48 -10.64
C VAL A 62 -4.99 3.96 -11.11
N VAL A 63 -5.28 2.69 -10.86
CA VAL A 63 -6.58 2.11 -11.20
C VAL A 63 -7.65 2.53 -10.20
N GLN A 64 -8.87 2.77 -10.68
CA GLN A 64 -10.02 2.96 -9.79
C GLN A 64 -10.38 1.62 -9.13
N PRO A 65 -10.88 1.62 -7.87
CA PRO A 65 -11.25 0.39 -7.17
C PRO A 65 -12.43 -0.34 -7.83
N THR A 66 -13.27 0.39 -8.57
CA THR A 66 -14.44 -0.13 -9.28
C THR A 66 -14.48 0.43 -10.70
N GLY A 67 -15.02 -0.32 -11.66
CA GLY A 67 -15.21 0.16 -13.04
C GLY A 67 -13.94 0.19 -13.89
N SER A 68 -12.75 -0.02 -13.31
CA SER A 68 -11.51 -0.10 -14.08
C SER A 68 -11.44 -1.38 -14.91
N VAL A 69 -11.17 -1.23 -16.20
CA VAL A 69 -10.87 -2.37 -17.09
C VAL A 69 -9.54 -3.04 -16.74
N PHE A 70 -8.70 -2.36 -15.94
CA PHE A 70 -7.41 -2.83 -15.47
C PHE A 70 -7.45 -3.37 -14.03
N ALA A 71 -8.63 -3.37 -13.38
CA ALA A 71 -8.77 -3.93 -12.04
C ALA A 71 -8.43 -5.42 -12.04
N THR A 72 -7.46 -5.80 -11.22
CA THR A 72 -7.04 -7.19 -11.08
C THR A 72 -7.98 -7.89 -10.11
N ASN A 73 -8.79 -8.85 -10.60
CA ASN A 73 -9.60 -9.69 -9.72
C ASN A 73 -8.70 -10.63 -8.87
N PHE A 74 -9.27 -11.22 -7.82
CA PHE A 74 -8.52 -12.12 -6.92
C PHE A 74 -7.85 -13.29 -7.67
N THR A 75 -8.49 -13.84 -8.69
CA THR A 75 -7.94 -14.96 -9.48
C THR A 75 -6.67 -14.55 -10.20
N HIS A 76 -6.69 -13.44 -10.94
CA HIS A 76 -5.52 -12.89 -11.62
C HIS A 76 -4.42 -12.51 -10.63
N MET A 77 -4.80 -11.95 -9.47
CA MET A 77 -3.85 -11.59 -8.43
C MET A 77 -3.13 -12.84 -7.88
N LYS A 78 -3.86 -13.92 -7.61
CA LYS A 78 -3.32 -15.20 -7.16
C LYS A 78 -2.41 -15.85 -8.22
N GLU A 79 -2.75 -15.75 -9.50
CA GLU A 79 -1.93 -16.26 -10.59
C GLU A 79 -0.59 -15.51 -10.71
N LYS A 80 -0.65 -14.18 -10.67
CA LYS A 80 0.53 -13.30 -10.75
C LYS A 80 1.39 -13.38 -9.49
N HIS A 81 0.77 -13.50 -8.33
CA HIS A 81 1.40 -13.50 -7.02
C HIS A 81 1.12 -14.82 -6.30
N LYS A 82 1.89 -15.85 -6.66
CA LYS A 82 1.78 -17.22 -6.13
C LYS A 82 1.88 -17.34 -4.60
N GLN A 83 2.28 -16.28 -3.90
CA GLN A 83 2.23 -16.19 -2.44
C GLN A 83 0.81 -16.03 -1.86
N ILE A 84 -0.17 -15.59 -2.66
CA ILE A 84 -1.56 -15.39 -2.25
C ILE A 84 -2.35 -16.67 -2.52
N GLU A 85 -2.45 -17.55 -1.53
CA GLU A 85 -3.04 -18.88 -1.74
C GLU A 85 -4.57 -18.89 -1.60
N THR A 86 -5.09 -18.10 -0.66
CA THR A 86 -6.52 -18.08 -0.27
C THR A 86 -7.01 -16.64 -0.07
N LYS A 87 -8.33 -16.45 -0.05
CA LYS A 87 -8.93 -15.15 0.29
C LYS A 87 -8.56 -14.70 1.71
N LYS A 88 -8.47 -15.64 2.65
CA LYS A 88 -8.02 -15.36 4.03
C LYS A 88 -6.58 -14.82 4.07
N HIS A 89 -5.67 -15.45 3.30
CA HIS A 89 -4.30 -14.92 3.15
C HIS A 89 -4.30 -13.53 2.51
N PHE A 90 -5.14 -13.28 1.52
CA PHE A 90 -5.26 -11.96 0.92
C PHE A 90 -5.75 -10.90 1.91
N HIS A 91 -6.79 -11.19 2.71
CA HIS A 91 -7.25 -10.26 3.75
C HIS A 91 -6.15 -9.93 4.75
N LEU A 92 -5.40 -10.95 5.20
CA LEU A 92 -4.28 -10.74 6.13
C LEU A 92 -3.12 -9.95 5.49
N ILE A 93 -2.79 -10.21 4.22
CA ILE A 93 -1.82 -9.42 3.45
C ILE A 93 -2.26 -7.96 3.36
N SER A 94 -3.53 -7.71 3.08
CA SER A 94 -4.09 -6.36 3.05
C SER A 94 -3.95 -5.65 4.40
N VAL A 95 -4.20 -6.35 5.51
CA VAL A 95 -3.98 -5.81 6.86
C VAL A 95 -2.51 -5.47 7.10
N VAL A 96 -1.57 -6.33 6.68
CA VAL A 96 -0.13 -6.05 6.77
C VAL A 96 0.27 -4.82 5.96
N ILE A 97 -0.23 -4.70 4.72
CA ILE A 97 0.02 -3.52 3.87
C ILE A 97 -0.52 -2.27 4.55
N MET A 98 -1.76 -2.32 5.05
CA MET A 98 -2.37 -1.16 5.69
C MET A 98 -1.65 -0.75 6.97
N ALA A 99 -1.22 -1.70 7.80
CA ALA A 99 -0.38 -1.42 8.96
C ALA A 99 0.94 -0.73 8.57
N PHE A 100 1.54 -1.15 7.45
CA PHE A 100 2.69 -0.45 6.88
C PHE A 100 2.32 0.97 6.43
N LEU A 101 1.24 1.16 5.67
CA LEU A 101 0.79 2.49 5.22
C LEU A 101 0.54 3.44 6.41
N ALA A 102 -0.22 2.99 7.41
CA ALA A 102 -0.49 3.77 8.63
C ALA A 102 0.80 4.11 9.42
N SER A 103 1.81 3.24 9.37
CA SER A 103 3.09 3.51 10.04
C SER A 103 3.92 4.60 9.35
N ILE A 104 3.77 4.77 8.03
CA ILE A 104 4.50 5.76 7.24
C ILE A 104 3.70 7.05 7.03
N ASP A 105 2.38 6.97 7.11
CA ASP A 105 1.45 8.09 6.96
C ASP A 105 1.27 8.87 8.28
N ARG A 106 2.40 9.22 8.90
CA ARG A 106 2.48 10.05 10.10
C ARG A 106 2.98 11.45 9.74
N ASN A 107 3.23 12.29 10.74
CA ASN A 107 3.76 13.64 10.56
C ASN A 107 5.05 13.69 9.68
N GLN A 108 5.36 14.85 9.10
CA GLN A 108 6.48 14.99 8.16
C GLN A 108 7.84 14.51 8.71
N ALA A 109 8.10 14.68 10.01
CA ALA A 109 9.32 14.23 10.65
C ALA A 109 9.44 12.69 10.62
N ALA A 110 8.35 11.97 10.89
CA ALA A 110 8.28 10.53 10.73
C ALA A 110 8.47 10.11 9.27
N LYS A 111 7.88 10.83 8.30
CA LYS A 111 8.07 10.57 6.85
C LYS A 111 9.55 10.65 6.46
N ILE A 112 10.28 11.66 6.94
CA ILE A 112 11.72 11.85 6.64
C ILE A 112 12.56 10.74 7.27
N ARG A 113 12.30 10.37 8.54
CA ARG A 113 13.03 9.30 9.23
C ARG A 113 12.82 7.95 8.52
N THR A 114 11.57 7.61 8.23
CA THR A 114 11.22 6.35 7.53
C THR A 114 11.85 6.27 6.14
N LYS A 115 11.95 7.38 5.40
CA LYS A 115 12.67 7.41 4.12
C LYS A 115 14.18 7.12 4.25
N ARG A 116 14.80 7.47 5.39
CA ARG A 116 16.24 7.27 5.62
C ARG A 116 16.55 5.90 6.22
N GLU A 117 15.75 5.46 7.18
CA GLU A 117 16.05 4.29 8.01
C GLU A 117 15.26 3.04 7.59
N GLY A 118 14.12 3.23 6.92
CA GLY A 118 13.17 2.17 6.61
C GLY A 118 12.49 1.58 7.84
N ILE A 119 11.62 0.58 7.61
CA ILE A 119 10.95 -0.20 8.64
C ILE A 119 11.41 -1.65 8.50
N SER A 120 12.01 -2.20 9.55
CA SER A 120 12.40 -3.62 9.54
C SER A 120 11.18 -4.52 9.55
N TYR A 121 11.31 -5.73 8.98
CA TYR A 121 10.21 -6.70 9.01
C TYR A 121 9.79 -7.06 10.44
N TYR A 122 10.73 -7.12 11.37
CA TYR A 122 10.44 -7.35 12.79
C TYR A 122 9.67 -6.20 13.45
N ALA A 123 9.99 -4.95 13.11
CA ALA A 123 9.23 -3.81 13.62
C ALA A 123 7.81 -3.78 13.05
N LEU A 124 7.64 -4.17 11.78
CA LEU A 124 6.32 -4.31 11.17
C LEU A 124 5.55 -5.50 11.74
N GLU A 125 6.21 -6.63 12.02
CA GLU A 125 5.59 -7.80 12.65
C GLU A 125 5.01 -7.45 14.02
N ARG A 126 5.78 -6.74 14.85
CA ARG A 126 5.31 -6.29 16.17
C ARG A 126 4.05 -5.43 16.04
N ARG A 127 4.07 -4.43 15.15
CA ARG A 127 2.91 -3.56 14.89
C ARG A 127 1.67 -4.33 14.44
N VAL A 128 1.84 -5.29 13.52
CA VAL A 128 0.73 -6.14 13.06
C VAL A 128 0.24 -7.05 14.18
N ASN A 129 1.14 -7.58 15.00
CA ASN A 129 0.78 -8.41 16.14
C ASN A 129 -0.05 -7.61 17.16
N ASP A 130 0.38 -6.41 17.52
CA ASP A 130 -0.30 -5.57 18.49
C ASP A 130 -1.71 -5.18 17.99
N LEU A 131 -1.83 -4.81 16.71
CA LEU A 131 -3.11 -4.60 16.04
C LEU A 131 -4.03 -5.82 16.17
N ILE A 132 -3.51 -7.00 15.86
CA ILE A 132 -4.31 -8.23 15.85
C ILE A 132 -4.69 -8.67 17.27
N MET A 133 -3.85 -8.42 18.27
CA MET A 133 -4.21 -8.65 19.67
C MET A 133 -5.28 -7.67 20.15
N ASN A 134 -5.24 -6.41 19.73
CA ASN A 134 -6.33 -5.45 19.99
C ASN A 134 -7.64 -5.92 19.34
N TRP A 135 -7.60 -6.34 18.07
CA TRP A 135 -8.77 -6.89 17.37
C TRP A 135 -9.35 -8.12 18.07
N ASP A 136 -8.50 -9.00 18.60
CA ASP A 136 -8.94 -10.15 19.42
C ASP A 136 -9.66 -9.71 20.69
N ALA A 137 -9.19 -8.66 21.37
CA ALA A 137 -9.84 -8.09 22.53
C ALA A 137 -11.21 -7.47 22.17
N ILE A 138 -11.28 -6.72 21.07
CA ILE A 138 -12.53 -6.16 20.54
C ILE A 138 -13.52 -7.28 20.23
N LEU A 139 -13.11 -8.35 19.54
CA LEU A 139 -14.00 -9.47 19.21
C LEU A 139 -14.46 -10.26 20.43
N LYS A 140 -13.66 -10.33 21.50
CA LYS A 140 -14.09 -10.92 22.78
C LYS A 140 -15.18 -10.09 23.46
N ALA A 141 -15.08 -8.76 23.38
CA ALA A 141 -16.08 -7.85 23.96
C ALA A 141 -17.33 -7.69 23.07
N LYS A 142 -17.14 -7.66 21.75
CA LYS A 142 -18.16 -7.44 20.72
C LYS A 142 -17.94 -8.40 19.54
N PRO A 143 -18.46 -9.64 19.61
CA PRO A 143 -18.23 -10.66 18.57
C PRO A 143 -18.71 -10.28 17.17
N ALA A 144 -19.73 -9.42 17.05
CA ALA A 144 -20.32 -9.00 15.78
C ALA A 144 -19.59 -7.80 15.13
N PHE A 145 -18.63 -7.16 15.82
CA PHE A 145 -18.00 -5.91 15.38
C PHE A 145 -17.39 -6.01 13.97
N GLY A 146 -16.69 -7.12 13.66
CA GLY A 146 -16.13 -7.33 12.32
C GLY A 146 -17.19 -7.41 11.22
N GLU A 147 -18.33 -8.03 11.49
CA GLU A 147 -19.43 -8.13 10.51
C GLU A 147 -20.10 -6.76 10.30
N GLU A 148 -20.33 -6.01 11.38
CA GLU A 148 -20.88 -4.65 11.36
C GLU A 148 -20.00 -3.68 10.55
N GLU A 149 -18.69 -3.71 10.80
CA GLU A 149 -17.71 -2.86 10.10
C GLU A 149 -17.31 -3.40 8.71
N LYS A 150 -17.84 -4.57 8.32
CA LYS A 150 -17.49 -5.29 7.07
C LYS A 150 -15.98 -5.55 6.95
N ILE A 151 -15.36 -5.95 8.05
CA ILE A 151 -13.95 -6.33 8.16
C ILE A 151 -13.89 -7.80 8.56
N ASP A 152 -13.12 -8.59 7.84
CA ASP A 152 -12.94 -10.02 8.13
C ASP A 152 -12.00 -10.27 9.32
N MET A 153 -12.29 -9.62 10.47
CA MET A 153 -11.43 -9.61 11.65
C MET A 153 -11.26 -11.01 12.23
N LYS A 154 -12.33 -11.81 12.26
CA LYS A 154 -12.29 -13.15 12.85
C LYS A 154 -11.31 -14.07 12.12
N ASP A 155 -11.38 -14.12 10.80
CA ASP A 155 -10.46 -14.96 10.01
C ASP A 155 -9.04 -14.38 10.03
N VAL A 156 -8.86 -13.07 9.99
CA VAL A 156 -7.55 -12.41 10.11
C VAL A 156 -6.88 -12.76 11.45
N VAL A 157 -7.57 -12.56 12.58
CA VAL A 157 -7.07 -12.85 13.92
C VAL A 157 -6.73 -14.33 14.08
N THR A 158 -7.65 -15.19 13.64
CA THR A 158 -7.45 -16.65 13.69
C THR A 158 -6.22 -17.03 12.89
N THR A 159 -6.12 -16.58 11.63
CA THR A 159 -5.03 -16.94 10.73
C THR A 159 -3.69 -16.51 11.33
N TRP A 160 -3.54 -15.26 11.75
CA TRP A 160 -2.28 -14.74 12.31
C TRP A 160 -1.83 -15.45 13.59
N LYS A 161 -2.76 -15.79 14.48
CA LYS A 161 -2.46 -16.51 15.72
C LYS A 161 -1.92 -17.93 15.48
N TYR A 162 -2.36 -18.58 14.41
CA TYR A 162 -1.89 -19.92 14.03
C TYR A 162 -0.66 -19.91 13.10
N MET A 163 -0.16 -18.73 12.69
CA MET A 163 1.09 -18.64 11.93
C MET A 163 2.31 -18.92 12.81
N GLU A 164 3.34 -19.50 12.20
CA GLU A 164 4.62 -19.75 12.86
C GLU A 164 5.28 -18.39 13.21
N VAL A 165 5.70 -18.25 14.47
CA VAL A 165 6.55 -17.14 14.90
C VAL A 165 7.99 -17.54 14.64
N ASP A 166 8.72 -16.70 13.91
CA ASP A 166 10.14 -16.93 13.67
C ASP A 166 10.90 -16.85 15.01
N THR A 167 11.42 -17.99 15.49
CA THR A 167 12.36 -18.03 16.60
C THR A 167 13.76 -17.66 16.11
N ASP A 168 14.57 -17.02 16.96
CA ASP A 168 15.92 -16.45 16.72
C ASP A 168 17.02 -17.47 16.34
N ASP A 169 16.69 -18.54 15.62
CA ASP A 169 17.70 -19.37 14.99
C ASP A 169 18.20 -18.65 13.72
N TYR A 170 19.36 -18.01 13.87
CA TYR A 170 20.20 -17.34 12.86
C TYR A 170 20.72 -18.29 11.76
N GLY A 171 19.86 -19.13 11.20
CA GLY A 171 20.11 -19.85 9.95
C GLY A 171 19.54 -19.08 8.78
N ALA A 172 20.15 -19.17 7.59
CA ALA A 172 19.64 -18.54 6.37
C ALA A 172 18.22 -19.02 6.06
N LYS A 173 17.21 -18.29 6.54
CA LYS A 173 15.79 -18.63 6.37
C LYS A 173 15.39 -18.34 4.93
N LYS A 174 15.30 -19.38 4.10
CA LYS A 174 14.45 -19.33 2.90
C LYS A 174 13.07 -18.87 3.37
N ALA A 175 12.56 -17.78 2.80
CA ALA A 175 11.27 -17.17 3.14
C ALA A 175 10.15 -18.22 3.22
N ASN A 176 9.88 -18.72 4.43
CA ASN A 176 8.81 -19.66 4.68
C ASN A 176 7.52 -18.86 4.78
N ARG A 177 6.64 -19.01 3.78
CA ARG A 177 5.36 -18.27 3.69
C ARG A 177 4.40 -18.57 4.84
N ARG A 178 4.68 -19.61 5.64
CA ARG A 178 3.92 -19.99 6.83
C ARG A 178 4.29 -19.18 8.07
N THR A 179 5.44 -18.49 8.04
CA THR A 179 5.85 -17.61 9.15
C THR A 179 5.32 -16.20 8.97
N ARG A 180 5.15 -15.48 10.08
CA ARG A 180 4.72 -14.08 10.05
C ARG A 180 5.67 -13.19 9.25
N ILE A 181 6.99 -13.39 9.37
CA ILE A 181 7.99 -12.63 8.59
C ILE A 181 7.89 -12.99 7.10
N GLY A 182 7.69 -14.27 6.77
CA GLY A 182 7.48 -14.70 5.38
C GLY A 182 6.23 -14.10 4.75
N LEU A 183 5.17 -13.91 5.53
CA LEU A 183 3.98 -13.19 5.10
C LEU A 183 4.27 -11.71 4.88
N ILE A 184 4.96 -11.05 5.81
CA ILE A 184 5.36 -9.64 5.65
C ILE A 184 6.20 -9.45 4.39
N ALA A 185 7.20 -10.30 4.17
CA ALA A 185 8.01 -10.28 2.96
C ALA A 185 7.14 -10.41 1.69
N SER A 186 6.16 -11.30 1.73
CA SER A 186 5.21 -11.54 0.65
C SER A 186 4.31 -10.33 0.36
N SER A 187 3.82 -9.67 1.41
CA SER A 187 3.03 -8.44 1.35
C SER A 187 3.83 -7.28 0.78
N MET A 188 5.05 -7.06 1.28
CA MET A 188 5.92 -5.99 0.83
C MET A 188 6.34 -6.17 -0.63
N ARG A 189 6.59 -7.40 -1.06
CA ARG A 189 6.90 -7.70 -2.48
C ARG A 189 5.81 -7.25 -3.45
N LEU A 190 4.54 -7.18 -3.02
CA LEU A 190 3.47 -6.61 -3.85
C LEU A 190 3.72 -5.12 -4.12
N LEU A 191 4.03 -4.36 -3.09
CA LEU A 191 4.37 -2.93 -3.21
C LEU A 191 5.67 -2.71 -3.97
N GLU A 192 6.66 -3.59 -3.80
CA GLU A 192 7.93 -3.55 -4.53
C GLU A 192 7.73 -3.79 -6.03
N THR A 193 6.90 -4.77 -6.40
CA THR A 193 6.55 -5.07 -7.81
C THR A 193 5.85 -3.88 -8.48
N GLU A 194 5.09 -3.12 -7.70
CA GLU A 194 4.44 -1.88 -8.13
C GLU A 194 5.39 -0.66 -8.09
N GLY A 195 6.65 -0.85 -7.68
CA GLY A 195 7.68 0.18 -7.66
C GLY A 195 7.52 1.19 -6.53
N LEU A 196 6.66 0.94 -5.55
CA LEU A 196 6.28 1.89 -4.49
C LEU A 196 7.21 1.88 -3.27
N ILE A 197 7.96 0.79 -3.09
CA ILE A 197 8.93 0.63 -2.02
C ILE A 197 10.26 0.09 -2.59
N ILE A 198 11.28 0.10 -1.73
CA ILE A 198 12.53 -0.63 -1.94
C ILE A 198 12.71 -1.55 -0.73
N ILE A 199 13.06 -2.81 -0.95
CA ILE A 199 13.44 -3.73 0.11
C ILE A 199 14.98 -3.75 0.17
N LEU A 200 15.54 -3.35 1.31
CA LEU A 200 16.97 -3.48 1.59
C LEU A 200 17.17 -4.71 2.47
N ASP A 201 18.00 -5.63 1.99
CA ASP A 201 18.43 -6.81 2.74
C ASP A 201 19.92 -6.65 3.08
N ARG A 202 20.20 -5.87 4.13
CA ARG A 202 21.55 -5.66 4.67
C ARG A 202 21.60 -6.19 6.10
N ASP A 203 22.71 -6.82 6.46
CA ASP A 203 22.99 -7.30 7.81
C ASP A 203 21.93 -8.29 8.35
N ASP A 204 21.34 -9.12 7.46
CA ASP A 204 20.29 -10.10 7.76
C ASP A 204 18.99 -9.54 8.39
N ILE A 205 18.80 -8.21 8.32
CA ILE A 205 17.58 -7.55 8.78
C ILE A 205 16.92 -6.85 7.59
N PRO A 206 15.94 -7.50 6.93
CA PRO A 206 15.24 -6.89 5.81
C PRO A 206 14.45 -5.66 6.26
N LYS A 207 14.62 -4.56 5.53
CA LYS A 207 13.99 -3.26 5.77
C LYS A 207 13.23 -2.78 4.54
N VAL A 208 12.09 -2.17 4.77
CA VAL A 208 11.26 -1.53 3.75
C VAL A 208 11.48 -0.03 3.76
N ILE A 209 11.82 0.54 2.61
CA ILE A 209 11.90 1.99 2.43
C ILE A 209 10.80 2.43 1.47
N PRO A 210 9.85 3.28 1.92
CA PRO A 210 8.84 3.84 1.04
C PRO A 210 9.44 4.85 0.05
N LYS A 211 9.04 4.77 -1.21
CA LYS A 211 9.40 5.78 -2.21
C LYS A 211 8.45 6.98 -2.15
N GLN A 212 8.85 8.07 -2.79
CA GLN A 212 8.08 9.31 -2.80
C GLN A 212 6.70 9.13 -3.47
N GLU A 213 6.64 8.31 -4.51
CA GLU A 213 5.41 7.97 -5.25
C GLU A 213 4.34 7.38 -4.33
N LEU A 214 4.74 6.58 -3.34
CA LEU A 214 3.82 6.00 -2.37
C LEU A 214 3.19 7.06 -1.48
N PHE A 215 3.97 8.03 -1.01
CA PHE A 215 3.44 9.13 -0.20
C PHE A 215 2.46 9.99 -0.98
N GLU A 216 2.80 10.32 -2.24
CA GLU A 216 1.92 11.07 -3.15
C GLU A 216 0.59 10.33 -3.39
N ARG A 217 0.65 9.00 -3.55
CA ARG A 217 -0.56 8.17 -3.69
C ARG A 217 -1.40 8.12 -2.42
N ILE A 218 -0.78 8.00 -1.25
CA ILE A 218 -1.52 7.97 0.01
C ILE A 218 -2.28 9.29 0.21
N GLU A 219 -1.57 10.40 0.02
CA GLU A 219 -2.15 11.74 0.16
C GLU A 219 -3.31 11.98 -0.81
N TYR A 220 -3.18 11.53 -2.06
CA TYR A 220 -4.25 11.72 -3.04
C TYR A 220 -5.45 10.78 -2.85
N LEU A 221 -5.20 9.49 -2.56
CA LEU A 221 -6.24 8.46 -2.58
C LEU A 221 -6.97 8.30 -1.26
N TYR A 222 -6.33 8.65 -0.14
CA TYR A 222 -6.80 8.23 1.18
C TYR A 222 -7.08 9.35 2.18
N HIS A 223 -6.57 10.57 1.96
CA HIS A 223 -6.69 11.67 2.93
C HIS A 223 -8.16 12.04 3.25
N ASP A 224 -9.06 11.86 2.29
CA ASP A 224 -10.50 12.12 2.47
C ASP A 224 -11.36 10.85 2.47
N TYR A 225 -10.75 9.67 2.64
CA TYR A 225 -11.49 8.41 2.60
C TYR A 225 -11.81 7.90 4.00
N ASP A 226 -13.07 8.07 4.44
CA ASP A 226 -13.56 7.67 5.77
C ASP A 226 -13.14 6.26 6.18
N ARG A 227 -13.17 5.31 5.23
CA ARG A 227 -12.76 3.93 5.48
C ARG A 227 -11.29 3.85 5.88
N TYR A 228 -10.42 4.59 5.21
CA TYR A 228 -8.99 4.60 5.50
C TYR A 228 -8.74 5.23 6.86
N GLU A 229 -9.37 6.36 7.17
CA GLU A 229 -9.28 7.00 8.48
C GLU A 229 -9.78 6.08 9.60
N MET A 230 -10.93 5.42 9.42
CA MET A 230 -11.44 4.39 10.34
C MET A 230 -10.42 3.28 10.57
N PHE A 231 -9.79 2.77 9.52
CA PHE A 231 -8.75 1.76 9.66
C PHE A 231 -7.51 2.30 10.37
N LYS A 232 -7.13 3.56 10.12
CA LYS A 232 -6.00 4.21 10.78
C LYS A 232 -6.26 4.37 12.27
N GLU A 233 -7.47 4.72 12.67
CA GLU A 233 -7.91 4.75 14.08
C GLU A 233 -7.84 3.36 14.71
N LEU A 234 -8.34 2.31 14.02
CA LEU A 234 -8.22 0.94 14.49
C LEU A 234 -6.76 0.46 14.60
N MET A 235 -5.82 1.14 13.94
CA MET A 235 -4.38 0.88 13.97
C MET A 235 -3.63 1.69 15.01
N LYS A 236 -4.26 2.67 15.66
CA LYS A 236 -3.64 3.37 16.79
C LYS A 236 -3.53 2.39 17.96
N THR A 237 -2.30 2.18 18.40
CA THR A 237 -2.00 1.51 19.67
C THR A 237 -1.88 2.56 20.77
N GLU A 238 -2.14 2.21 22.03
CA GLU A 238 -2.03 3.13 23.18
C GLU A 238 -0.67 3.88 23.25
N GLU A 239 0.42 3.27 22.75
CA GLU A 239 1.73 3.92 22.66
C GLU A 239 1.78 5.13 21.70
N ASP A 240 0.93 5.16 20.67
CA ASP A 240 0.89 6.25 19.69
C ASP A 240 0.09 7.46 20.20
N GLU A 241 -0.89 7.26 21.09
CA GLU A 241 -1.66 8.35 21.72
C GLU A 241 -0.79 9.18 22.68
N HIS A 242 0.22 8.56 23.30
CA HIS A 242 1.17 9.26 24.16
C HIS A 242 2.24 10.04 23.38
N ALA A 243 2.56 9.64 22.14
CA ALA A 243 3.54 10.34 21.32
C ALA A 243 2.98 11.61 20.64
N GLU A 244 1.66 11.72 20.49
CA GLU A 244 0.97 12.89 19.91
C GLU A 244 0.56 13.95 20.95
N ASN A 245 0.80 13.71 22.25
CA ASN A 245 0.64 14.71 23.31
C ASN A 245 2.00 15.22 23.83
N PRO A 246 2.64 16.21 23.19
CA PRO A 246 3.82 16.89 23.74
C PRO A 246 3.41 17.97 24.76
N SER A 247 2.53 17.62 25.70
CA SER A 247 2.10 18.51 26.79
C SER A 247 2.34 17.82 28.13
N ASN A 248 3.61 17.86 28.55
CA ASN A 248 4.03 17.97 29.95
C ASN A 248 5.44 18.55 30.00
#